data_AF-A0A0G0TYT9-F1
#
_entry.id   AF-A0A0G0TYT9-F1
#
_cell.length_a   1.000
_cell.length_b   1.000
_cell.length_c   1.000
_cell.angle_alpha   90.00
_cell.angle_beta   90.00
_cell.angle_gamma   90.00
#
_symmetry.space_group_name_H-M   'P 1'
#
loop_
_entity.id
_entity.type
_entity.pdbx_description
1 polymer ?
#
loop_
_entity_poly.entity_id
_entity_poly.type
_entity_poly.pdbx_seq_one_letter_code
_entity_poly.pdbx_strand_id
1 'polypeptide(L)'
;MALATTQNYTKETIKLVKHFGELKISGTVLTDYERHAMALMALGLNPYNTNGENYIEKIISSFDGKQFGDVNEDNDDIFALIVLTNAGYTVEDKMIADDISFVLGRQRENGSWDESVDMTGAGIQALANFSPTPGVGESLDKAKKFLKQSQKKNGGWDENTSSTAWAIQGLNALGEELEDWKMDGNTPLDYLTTIQDVDGGIKNENLENRIWQTAYVISALSGKTWNQIMQNFEKVESLTVTEQPKQIAIKPKIIKPKPKNLVNQNTATAINSLAPESEPKTEESGWFSKLIYKIFSIF
;
A
#
# COMPACT_ATOMS: atom_id res chain seq x y z
N MET A 1 -0.24 22.82 -20.32
CA MET A 1 -0.71 22.06 -19.15
C MET A 1 -2.22 21.87 -19.31
N ALA A 2 -2.65 20.75 -19.89
CA ALA A 2 -4.06 20.43 -20.02
C ALA A 2 -4.51 19.86 -18.68
N LEU A 3 -5.17 20.66 -17.86
CA LEU A 3 -5.92 20.16 -16.71
C LEU A 3 -7.04 19.29 -17.28
N ALA A 4 -6.91 17.97 -17.14
CA ALA A 4 -8.02 17.08 -17.43
C ALA A 4 -9.20 17.50 -16.54
N THR A 5 -10.40 17.57 -17.12
CA THR A 5 -11.60 17.95 -16.37
C THR A 5 -11.98 16.84 -15.38
N THR A 6 -12.63 17.16 -14.26
CA THR A 6 -13.09 16.18 -13.25
C THR A 6 -13.91 15.03 -13.85
N GLN A 7 -14.62 15.30 -14.96
CA GLN A 7 -15.38 14.31 -15.71
C GLN A 7 -14.48 13.27 -16.44
N ASN A 8 -13.33 13.71 -16.95
CA ASN A 8 -12.28 12.88 -17.54
C ASN A 8 -11.40 12.18 -16.48
N TYR A 9 -11.55 12.48 -15.20
CA TYR A 9 -10.98 11.62 -14.16
C TYR A 9 -11.97 10.52 -13.77
N THR A 10 -13.25 10.88 -13.64
CA THR A 10 -14.32 9.94 -13.27
C THR A 10 -14.43 8.79 -14.29
N LYS A 11 -14.39 9.09 -15.59
CA LYS A 11 -14.50 8.06 -16.64
C LYS A 11 -13.29 7.11 -16.67
N GLU A 12 -12.11 7.63 -16.40
CA GLU A 12 -10.84 6.91 -16.41
C GLU A 12 -10.77 5.98 -15.18
N THR A 13 -11.16 6.46 -14.01
CA THR A 13 -11.35 5.64 -12.81
C THR A 13 -12.37 4.53 -13.05
N ILE A 14 -13.51 4.80 -13.69
CA ILE A 14 -14.50 3.77 -14.03
C ILE A 14 -13.89 2.66 -14.91
N LYS A 15 -13.05 3.02 -15.89
CA LYS A 15 -12.37 2.02 -16.73
C LYS A 15 -11.43 1.15 -15.91
N LEU A 16 -10.67 1.73 -14.98
CA LEU A 16 -9.77 0.99 -14.09
C LEU A 16 -10.54 0.07 -13.16
N VAL A 17 -11.57 0.57 -12.48
CA VAL A 17 -12.45 -0.23 -11.61
C VAL A 17 -13.06 -1.39 -12.39
N LYS A 18 -13.56 -1.15 -13.60
CA LYS A 18 -14.09 -2.22 -14.45
C LYS A 18 -13.01 -3.25 -14.80
N HIS A 19 -11.84 -2.78 -15.24
CA HIS A 19 -10.74 -3.66 -15.63
C HIS A 19 -10.31 -4.56 -14.47
N PHE A 20 -10.02 -3.97 -13.30
CA PHE A 20 -9.60 -4.73 -12.11
C PHE A 20 -10.73 -5.57 -11.50
N GLY A 21 -11.99 -5.14 -11.65
CA GLY A 21 -13.15 -5.93 -11.24
C GLY A 21 -13.38 -7.20 -12.06
N GLU A 22 -12.80 -7.29 -13.27
CA GLU A 22 -12.88 -8.44 -14.18
C GLU A 22 -11.54 -9.21 -14.28
N LEU A 23 -10.41 -8.55 -14.03
CA LEU A 23 -9.06 -9.10 -14.22
C LEU A 23 -8.74 -10.16 -13.17
N LYS A 24 -8.67 -11.42 -13.58
CA LYS A 24 -8.06 -12.52 -12.83
C LYS A 24 -6.58 -12.64 -13.16
N ILE A 25 -5.75 -12.81 -12.14
CA ILE A 25 -4.33 -13.11 -12.31
C ILE A 25 -4.00 -14.53 -11.83
N SER A 26 -3.00 -15.13 -12.46
CA SER A 26 -2.31 -16.34 -11.98
C SER A 26 -0.87 -15.95 -11.70
N GLY A 27 -0.62 -15.47 -10.47
CA GLY A 27 0.71 -15.05 -10.04
C GLY A 27 1.69 -16.21 -9.99
N THR A 28 2.94 -15.95 -10.35
CA THR A 28 4.04 -16.93 -10.27
C THR A 28 4.88 -16.77 -9.01
N VAL A 29 4.88 -15.56 -8.45
CA VAL A 29 5.53 -15.20 -7.18
C VAL A 29 4.51 -14.52 -6.28
N LEU A 30 4.76 -14.49 -4.97
CA LEU A 30 3.80 -13.96 -4.00
C LEU A 30 3.49 -12.48 -4.25
N THR A 31 4.52 -11.67 -4.54
CA THR A 31 4.36 -10.24 -4.87
C THR A 31 3.40 -9.93 -6.02
N ASP A 32 3.08 -10.89 -6.91
CA ASP A 32 2.04 -10.68 -7.93
C ASP A 32 0.65 -10.53 -7.29
N TYR A 33 0.34 -11.37 -6.29
CA TYR A 33 -0.93 -11.31 -5.58
C TYR A 33 -1.01 -10.11 -4.65
N GLU A 34 0.08 -9.74 -3.99
CA GLU A 34 0.15 -8.56 -3.14
C GLU A 34 -0.07 -7.29 -3.94
N ARG A 35 0.67 -7.09 -5.03
CA ARG A 35 0.50 -5.94 -5.91
C ARG A 35 -0.91 -5.85 -6.48
N HIS A 36 -1.50 -7.00 -6.84
CA HIS A 36 -2.88 -7.03 -7.31
C HIS A 36 -3.87 -6.65 -6.21
N ALA A 37 -3.72 -7.20 -5.00
CA ALA A 37 -4.55 -6.86 -3.85
C ALA A 37 -4.44 -5.36 -3.50
N MET A 38 -3.23 -4.79 -3.51
CA MET A 38 -3.02 -3.35 -3.31
C MET A 38 -3.79 -2.52 -4.33
N ALA A 39 -3.73 -2.89 -5.61
CA ALA A 39 -4.45 -2.20 -6.68
C ALA A 39 -5.98 -2.29 -6.49
N LEU A 40 -6.49 -3.46 -6.09
CA LEU A 40 -7.90 -3.64 -5.76
C LEU A 40 -8.32 -2.71 -4.60
N MET A 41 -7.57 -2.74 -3.50
CA MET A 41 -7.87 -1.94 -2.31
C MET A 41 -7.80 -0.43 -2.60
N ALA A 42 -6.84 0.03 -3.39
CA ALA A 42 -6.73 1.43 -3.82
C ALA A 42 -7.92 1.89 -4.68
N LEU A 43 -8.55 0.95 -5.41
CA LEU A 43 -9.77 1.18 -6.20
C LEU A 43 -11.06 0.94 -5.41
N GLY A 44 -10.98 0.56 -4.13
CA GLY A 44 -12.13 0.21 -3.29
C GLY A 44 -12.80 -1.11 -3.66
N LEU A 45 -12.10 -1.98 -4.41
CA LEU A 45 -12.54 -3.33 -4.73
C LEU A 45 -12.15 -4.28 -3.60
N ASN A 46 -13.08 -5.15 -3.19
CA ASN A 46 -12.88 -6.04 -2.06
C ASN A 46 -11.88 -7.17 -2.40
N PRO A 47 -10.69 -7.22 -1.77
CA PRO A 47 -9.65 -8.18 -2.10
C PRO A 47 -9.99 -9.62 -1.66
N TYR A 48 -11.03 -9.81 -0.83
CA TYR A 48 -11.51 -11.12 -0.41
C TYR A 48 -12.45 -11.80 -1.41
N ASN A 49 -13.06 -11.05 -2.33
CA ASN A 49 -14.07 -11.62 -3.24
C ASN A 49 -14.27 -10.88 -4.58
N THR A 50 -13.30 -10.08 -5.03
CA THR A 50 -13.35 -9.48 -6.38
C THR A 50 -13.22 -10.57 -7.42
N ASN A 51 -14.00 -10.49 -8.51
CA ASN A 51 -14.00 -11.44 -9.63
C ASN A 51 -14.17 -12.93 -9.26
N GLY A 52 -14.63 -13.23 -8.03
CA GLY A 52 -14.75 -14.58 -7.50
C GLY A 52 -13.43 -15.19 -7.03
N GLU A 53 -12.38 -14.38 -6.83
CA GLU A 53 -11.11 -14.78 -6.22
C GLU A 53 -10.94 -14.12 -4.84
N ASN A 54 -10.31 -14.86 -3.92
CA ASN A 54 -9.85 -14.33 -2.64
C ASN A 54 -8.33 -14.15 -2.71
N TYR A 55 -7.88 -12.92 -2.99
CA TYR A 55 -6.45 -12.64 -3.12
C TYR A 55 -5.75 -12.59 -1.76
N ILE A 56 -6.47 -12.25 -0.69
CA ILE A 56 -5.93 -12.33 0.67
C ILE A 56 -5.63 -13.78 1.05
N GLU A 57 -6.52 -14.73 0.71
CA GLU A 57 -6.27 -16.16 0.93
C GLU A 57 -5.03 -16.66 0.19
N LYS A 58 -4.79 -16.19 -1.05
CA LYS A 58 -3.57 -16.53 -1.79
C LYS A 58 -2.30 -16.03 -1.10
N ILE A 59 -2.38 -14.87 -0.44
CA ILE A 59 -1.27 -14.33 0.36
C ILE A 59 -1.10 -15.12 1.65
N ILE A 60 -2.14 -15.25 2.48
CA ILE A 60 -1.98 -15.94 3.78
C ILE A 60 -1.66 -17.43 3.68
N SER A 61 -1.97 -18.06 2.53
CA SER A 61 -1.60 -19.46 2.27
C SER A 61 -0.12 -19.66 2.01
N SER A 62 0.66 -18.60 1.74
CA SER A 62 2.12 -18.68 1.60
C SER A 62 2.85 -18.66 2.93
N PHE A 63 2.15 -18.39 4.05
CA PHE A 63 2.74 -18.34 5.38
C PHE A 63 3.22 -19.74 5.81
N ASP A 64 4.52 -19.89 6.05
CA ASP A 64 5.13 -21.18 6.38
C ASP A 64 5.19 -21.48 7.90
N GLY A 65 4.60 -20.59 8.71
CA GLY A 65 4.71 -20.62 10.17
C GLY A 65 5.75 -19.65 10.74
N LYS A 66 6.50 -18.96 9.87
CA LYS A 66 7.49 -17.94 10.24
C LYS A 66 7.45 -16.71 9.33
N GLN A 67 7.32 -16.91 8.02
CA GLN A 67 7.43 -15.88 6.98
C GLN A 67 6.48 -16.19 5.81
N PHE A 68 6.29 -15.24 4.90
CA PHE A 68 5.49 -15.34 3.68
C PHE A 68 6.37 -15.43 2.43
N GLY A 69 6.10 -16.44 1.58
CA GLY A 69 6.76 -16.51 0.28
C GLY A 69 8.13 -17.20 0.32
N ASP A 70 9.12 -16.69 -0.43
CA ASP A 70 10.45 -17.28 -0.51
C ASP A 70 11.33 -16.90 0.69
N VAL A 71 11.77 -17.88 1.46
CA VAL A 71 12.64 -17.72 2.64
C VAL A 71 13.96 -16.98 2.38
N ASN A 72 14.40 -16.89 1.12
CA ASN A 72 15.61 -16.18 0.73
C ASN A 72 15.38 -14.69 0.46
N GLU A 73 14.13 -14.29 0.22
CA GLU A 73 13.71 -12.92 -0.01
C GLU A 73 13.07 -12.35 1.28
N ASP A 74 13.06 -11.03 1.40
CA ASP A 74 12.32 -10.30 2.45
C ASP A 74 11.27 -9.36 1.84
N ASN A 75 11.25 -9.26 0.51
CA ASN A 75 10.35 -8.44 -0.26
C ASN A 75 8.89 -8.92 -0.15
N ASP A 76 8.68 -10.22 -0.29
CA ASP A 76 7.39 -10.88 -0.12
C ASP A 76 6.80 -10.56 1.27
N ASP A 77 7.57 -10.75 2.35
CA ASP A 77 7.17 -10.41 3.71
C ASP A 77 6.85 -8.92 3.92
N ILE A 78 7.72 -8.02 3.44
CA ILE A 78 7.51 -6.58 3.54
C ILE A 78 6.19 -6.16 2.88
N PHE A 79 5.89 -6.68 1.70
CA PHE A 79 4.63 -6.37 1.02
C PHE A 79 3.43 -7.09 1.63
N ALA A 80 3.58 -8.32 2.15
CA ALA A 80 2.56 -9.00 2.93
C ALA A 80 2.09 -8.14 4.12
N LEU A 81 3.02 -7.59 4.91
CA LEU A 81 2.70 -6.67 6.01
C LEU A 81 1.90 -5.43 5.55
N ILE A 82 2.29 -4.82 4.43
CA ILE A 82 1.60 -3.66 3.87
C ILE A 82 0.15 -4.02 3.50
N VAL A 83 -0.05 -5.12 2.76
CA VAL A 83 -1.38 -5.54 2.29
C VAL A 83 -2.27 -6.00 3.43
N LEU A 84 -1.77 -6.88 4.30
CA LEU A 84 -2.57 -7.53 5.33
C LEU A 84 -3.07 -6.55 6.40
N THR A 85 -2.32 -5.48 6.67
CA THR A 85 -2.77 -4.38 7.54
C THR A 85 -4.09 -3.77 7.02
N ASN A 86 -4.19 -3.48 5.73
CA ASN A 86 -5.42 -2.96 5.12
C ASN A 86 -6.50 -4.02 4.89
N ALA A 87 -6.15 -5.31 5.03
CA ALA A 87 -7.11 -6.41 5.09
C ALA A 87 -7.60 -6.70 6.52
N GLY A 88 -7.27 -5.84 7.49
CA GLY A 88 -7.75 -5.96 8.87
C GLY A 88 -6.99 -6.97 9.72
N TYR A 89 -5.82 -7.45 9.27
CA TYR A 89 -4.89 -8.19 10.13
C TYR A 89 -4.12 -7.21 11.03
N THR A 90 -3.76 -7.68 12.20
CA THR A 90 -3.17 -6.86 13.27
C THR A 90 -2.01 -7.58 13.94
N VAL A 91 -1.26 -6.90 14.82
CA VAL A 91 -0.14 -7.53 15.56
C VAL A 91 -0.61 -8.64 16.50
N GLU A 92 -1.89 -8.68 16.85
CA GLU A 92 -2.52 -9.76 17.60
C GLU A 92 -2.61 -11.08 16.80
N ASP A 93 -2.52 -10.99 15.47
CA ASP A 93 -2.44 -12.15 14.60
C ASP A 93 -1.03 -12.74 14.62
N LYS A 94 -0.93 -14.00 15.04
CA LYS A 94 0.37 -14.68 15.17
C LYS A 94 1.21 -14.58 13.89
N MET A 95 0.59 -14.71 12.70
CA MET A 95 1.30 -14.59 11.42
C MET A 95 1.96 -13.23 11.24
N ILE A 96 1.29 -12.14 11.63
CA ILE A 96 1.82 -10.78 11.52
C ILE A 96 2.95 -10.58 12.54
N ALA A 97 2.79 -11.07 13.77
CA ALA A 97 3.83 -10.97 14.78
C ALA A 97 5.10 -11.77 14.41
N ASP A 98 4.93 -12.97 13.85
CA ASP A 98 6.03 -13.81 13.37
C ASP A 98 6.74 -13.16 12.18
N ASP A 99 5.96 -12.61 11.24
CA ASP A 99 6.47 -11.96 10.04
C ASP A 99 7.23 -10.65 10.36
N ILE A 100 6.69 -9.81 11.25
CA ILE A 100 7.45 -8.67 11.79
C ILE A 100 8.79 -9.13 12.37
N SER A 101 8.80 -10.24 13.11
CA SER A 101 10.04 -10.78 13.67
C SER A 101 11.00 -11.28 12.59
N PHE A 102 10.49 -11.85 11.49
CA PHE A 102 11.28 -12.23 10.32
C PHE A 102 11.89 -11.01 9.65
N VAL A 103 11.08 -10.02 9.27
CA VAL A 103 11.54 -8.77 8.61
C VAL A 103 12.57 -8.04 9.47
N LEU A 104 12.35 -7.93 10.79
CA LEU A 104 13.34 -7.34 11.71
C LEU A 104 14.66 -8.12 11.72
N GLY A 105 14.59 -9.45 11.63
CA GLY A 105 15.77 -10.33 11.56
C GLY A 105 16.53 -10.27 10.23
N ARG A 106 15.90 -9.78 9.17
CA ARG A 106 16.53 -9.56 7.85
C ARG A 106 17.27 -8.22 7.74
N GLN A 107 16.96 -7.27 8.62
CA GLN A 107 17.65 -5.98 8.65
C GLN A 107 19.14 -6.17 8.96
N ARG A 108 20.00 -5.56 8.15
CA ARG A 108 21.46 -5.64 8.29
C ARG A 108 21.96 -4.68 9.37
N GLU A 109 23.20 -4.87 9.81
CA GLU A 109 23.83 -4.03 10.84
C GLU A 109 23.86 -2.54 10.48
N ASN A 110 23.99 -2.21 9.19
CA ASN A 110 23.97 -0.84 8.70
C ASN A 110 22.56 -0.21 8.69
N GLY A 111 21.50 -0.97 9.02
CA GLY A 111 20.10 -0.53 9.04
C GLY A 111 19.32 -0.76 7.75
N SER A 112 19.96 -1.24 6.69
CA SER A 112 19.29 -1.51 5.42
C SER A 112 18.65 -2.89 5.37
N TRP A 113 17.64 -3.03 4.51
CA TRP A 113 17.26 -4.31 3.92
C TRP A 113 17.95 -4.44 2.57
N ASP A 114 18.57 -5.59 2.31
CA ASP A 114 19.31 -5.91 1.09
C ASP A 114 20.39 -4.92 0.62
N GLU A 115 20.90 -4.06 1.51
CA GLU A 115 21.79 -2.94 1.13
C GLU A 115 21.16 -2.00 0.09
N SER A 116 19.83 -2.03 0.00
CA SER A 116 19.03 -1.37 -1.02
C SER A 116 18.24 -0.22 -0.42
N VAL A 117 18.30 0.95 -1.05
CA VAL A 117 17.47 2.10 -0.68
C VAL A 117 15.99 1.78 -0.91
N ASP A 118 15.66 1.11 -2.01
CA ASP A 118 14.30 0.73 -2.39
C ASP A 118 13.68 -0.17 -1.31
N MET A 119 14.38 -1.25 -0.95
CA MET A 119 13.90 -2.18 0.07
C MET A 119 13.88 -1.55 1.47
N THR A 120 14.82 -0.65 1.76
CA THR A 120 14.80 0.07 3.04
C THR A 120 13.62 1.02 3.14
N GLY A 121 13.26 1.71 2.05
CA GLY A 121 12.06 2.52 1.98
C GLY A 121 10.77 1.70 2.13
N ALA A 122 10.69 0.55 1.47
CA ALA A 122 9.57 -0.38 1.60
C ALA A 122 9.43 -0.96 3.02
N GLY A 123 10.56 -1.40 3.63
CA GLY A 123 10.58 -1.92 4.99
C GLY A 123 10.15 -0.88 6.03
N ILE A 124 10.56 0.38 5.88
CA ILE A 124 10.07 1.48 6.71
C ILE A 124 8.55 1.65 6.56
N GLN A 125 8.03 1.67 5.32
CA GLN A 125 6.59 1.80 5.09
C GLN A 125 5.78 0.69 5.74
N ALA A 126 6.24 -0.55 5.66
CA ALA A 126 5.59 -1.68 6.32
C ALA A 126 5.61 -1.53 7.85
N LEU A 127 6.81 -1.39 8.42
CA LEU A 127 7.03 -1.45 9.87
C LEU A 127 6.50 -0.24 10.64
N ALA A 128 6.39 0.94 10.02
CA ALA A 128 5.88 2.15 10.67
C ALA A 128 4.47 1.95 11.27
N ASN A 129 3.63 1.11 10.65
CA ASN A 129 2.27 0.81 11.14
C ASN A 129 2.24 -0.05 12.41
N PHE A 130 3.36 -0.67 12.77
CA PHE A 130 3.44 -1.61 13.89
C PHE A 130 4.16 -1.04 15.12
N SER A 131 4.50 0.24 15.14
CA SER A 131 4.99 0.88 16.37
C SER A 131 3.87 0.97 17.42
N PRO A 132 4.11 0.66 18.71
CA PRO A 132 5.40 0.46 19.38
C PRO A 132 5.78 -1.02 19.63
N THR A 133 5.50 -1.94 18.69
CA THR A 133 5.93 -3.35 18.81
C THR A 133 7.43 -3.44 19.11
N PRO A 134 7.87 -4.30 20.05
CA PRO A 134 9.27 -4.40 20.43
C PRO A 134 10.20 -4.60 19.22
N GLY A 135 11.29 -3.84 19.18
CA GLY A 135 12.28 -3.89 18.09
C GLY A 135 11.96 -2.99 16.88
N VAL A 136 10.69 -2.71 16.61
CA VAL A 136 10.27 -1.89 15.45
C VAL A 136 10.87 -0.49 15.51
N GLY A 137 10.75 0.22 16.63
CA GLY A 137 11.27 1.58 16.76
C GLY A 137 12.78 1.69 16.51
N GLU A 138 13.57 0.78 17.09
CA GLU A 138 15.02 0.73 16.89
C GLU A 138 15.38 0.42 15.43
N SER A 139 14.63 -0.50 14.80
CA SER A 139 14.82 -0.85 13.39
C SER A 139 14.54 0.34 12.46
N LEU A 140 13.46 1.09 12.70
CA LEU A 140 13.11 2.29 11.94
C LEU A 140 14.19 3.38 12.09
N ASP A 141 14.74 3.57 13.28
CA ASP A 141 15.82 4.54 13.52
C ASP A 141 17.10 4.15 12.75
N LYS A 142 17.46 2.87 12.73
CA LYS A 142 18.61 2.36 11.94
C LYS A 142 18.38 2.56 10.45
N ALA A 143 17.18 2.25 9.96
CA ALA A 143 16.81 2.42 8.56
C ALA A 143 16.86 3.89 8.13
N LYS A 144 16.33 4.80 8.96
CA LYS A 144 16.43 6.25 8.75
C LYS A 144 17.89 6.70 8.67
N LYS A 145 18.74 6.22 9.58
CA LYS A 145 20.18 6.53 9.56
C LYS A 145 20.86 6.02 8.28
N PHE A 146 20.54 4.82 7.82
CA PHE A 146 21.02 4.29 6.55
C PHE A 146 20.64 5.22 5.39
N LEU A 147 19.37 5.59 5.26
CA LEU A 147 18.91 6.50 4.22
C LEU A 147 19.67 7.83 4.28
N LYS A 148 19.88 8.40 5.48
CA LYS A 148 20.59 9.68 5.63
C LYS A 148 22.04 9.58 5.17
N GLN A 149 22.71 8.46 5.43
CA GLN A 149 24.09 8.20 5.02
C GLN A 149 24.22 7.91 3.52
N SER A 150 23.17 7.34 2.92
CA SER A 150 23.15 6.95 1.50
C SER A 150 22.75 8.09 0.55
N GLN A 151 22.19 9.19 1.05
CA GLN A 151 21.76 10.34 0.25
C GLN A 151 22.94 10.96 -0.51
N LYS A 152 22.77 11.23 -1.81
CA LYS A 152 23.81 11.76 -2.69
C LYS A 152 23.77 13.29 -2.73
N LYS A 153 24.84 13.92 -3.23
CA LYS A 153 24.99 15.39 -3.31
C LYS A 153 23.91 16.09 -4.14
N ASN A 154 23.27 15.39 -5.07
CA ASN A 154 22.16 15.93 -5.85
C ASN A 154 20.82 15.94 -5.08
N GLY A 155 20.80 15.46 -3.83
CA GLY A 155 19.61 15.38 -2.98
C GLY A 155 18.82 14.07 -3.11
N GLY A 156 19.07 13.27 -4.15
CA GLY A 156 18.43 11.97 -4.35
C GLY A 156 19.20 10.80 -3.75
N TRP A 157 18.72 9.60 -4.06
CA TRP A 157 19.38 8.32 -3.78
C TRP A 157 19.67 7.57 -5.06
N ASP A 158 20.86 6.96 -5.09
CA ASP A 158 21.42 6.18 -6.20
C ASP A 158 21.32 6.86 -7.58
N GLU A 159 21.70 6.12 -8.63
CA GLU A 159 21.66 6.63 -10.01
C GLU A 159 20.29 6.46 -10.68
N ASN A 160 19.27 5.99 -9.95
CA ASN A 160 17.93 5.77 -10.48
C ASN A 160 16.83 6.50 -9.68
N THR A 161 15.81 6.97 -10.40
CA THR A 161 14.68 7.71 -9.82
C THR A 161 13.86 6.89 -8.83
N SER A 162 13.75 5.57 -9.03
CA SER A 162 12.92 4.69 -8.21
C SER A 162 13.39 4.68 -6.75
N SER A 163 14.69 4.61 -6.53
CA SER A 163 15.29 4.62 -5.20
C SER A 163 14.94 5.90 -4.43
N THR A 164 14.97 7.05 -5.10
CA THR A 164 14.55 8.31 -4.47
C THR A 164 13.05 8.31 -4.13
N ALA A 165 12.21 7.76 -5.00
CA ALA A 165 10.78 7.66 -4.73
C ALA A 165 10.47 6.74 -3.54
N TRP A 166 11.10 5.56 -3.46
CA TRP A 166 10.93 4.64 -2.33
C TRP A 166 11.48 5.20 -1.02
N ALA A 167 12.62 5.88 -1.05
CA ALA A 167 13.14 6.60 0.11
C ALA A 167 12.13 7.63 0.62
N ILE A 168 11.62 8.51 -0.24
CA ILE A 168 10.61 9.51 0.13
C ILE A 168 9.37 8.86 0.71
N GLN A 169 8.86 7.77 0.13
CA GLN A 169 7.69 7.08 0.68
C GLN A 169 7.95 6.54 2.10
N GLY A 170 9.15 6.00 2.36
CA GLY A 170 9.56 5.61 3.71
C GLY A 170 9.64 6.80 4.66
N LEU A 171 10.19 7.93 4.23
CA LEU A 171 10.24 9.17 5.02
C LEU A 171 8.85 9.71 5.36
N ASN A 172 7.93 9.68 4.40
CA ASN A 172 6.53 10.03 4.64
C ASN A 172 5.89 9.13 5.70
N ALA A 173 6.19 7.83 5.70
CA ALA A 173 5.68 6.89 6.71
C ALA A 173 6.24 7.18 8.12
N LEU A 174 7.42 7.79 8.22
CA LEU A 174 8.00 8.27 9.48
C LEU A 174 7.50 9.67 9.88
N GLY A 175 6.74 10.35 9.02
CA GLY A 175 6.34 11.74 9.23
C GLY A 175 7.51 12.73 9.18
N GLU A 176 8.55 12.42 8.40
CA GLU A 176 9.71 13.27 8.23
C GLU A 176 9.45 14.39 7.20
N GLU A 177 9.94 15.60 7.48
CA GLU A 177 9.85 16.73 6.56
C GLU A 177 10.96 16.63 5.50
N LEU A 178 10.60 16.53 4.22
CA LEU A 178 11.56 16.28 3.12
C LEU A 178 12.58 17.42 2.96
N GLU A 179 12.24 18.62 3.41
CA GLU A 179 13.12 19.79 3.44
C GLU A 179 14.30 19.62 4.41
N ASP A 180 14.20 18.75 5.42
CA ASP A 180 15.30 18.45 6.34
C ASP A 180 16.26 17.38 5.79
N TRP A 181 15.85 16.73 4.69
CA TRP A 181 16.65 15.76 3.97
C TRP A 181 17.53 16.45 2.94
N LYS A 182 18.60 17.11 3.40
CA LYS A 182 19.53 17.82 2.51
C LYS A 182 20.92 17.20 2.48
N MET A 183 21.48 17.16 1.28
CA MET A 183 22.90 16.88 1.05
C MET A 183 23.45 17.93 0.07
N ASP A 184 24.53 18.60 0.45
CA ASP A 184 25.15 19.69 -0.34
C ASP A 184 24.14 20.78 -0.77
N GLY A 185 23.16 21.06 0.09
CA GLY A 185 22.10 22.05 -0.14
C GLY A 185 20.90 21.55 -0.97
N ASN A 186 20.96 20.35 -1.56
CA ASN A 186 19.89 19.79 -2.38
C ASN A 186 19.00 18.82 -1.59
N THR A 187 17.69 18.92 -1.80
CA THR A 187 16.65 18.02 -1.25
C THR A 187 16.27 16.91 -2.25
N PRO A 188 15.53 15.87 -1.82
CA PRO A 188 14.95 14.90 -2.74
C PRO A 188 14.02 15.53 -3.77
N LEU A 189 13.30 16.59 -3.38
CA LEU A 189 12.40 17.32 -4.28
C LEU A 189 13.17 18.10 -5.35
N ASP A 190 14.33 18.65 -5.00
CA ASP A 190 15.22 19.29 -5.98
C ASP A 190 15.70 18.26 -7.02
N TYR A 191 16.14 17.08 -6.58
CA TYR A 191 16.52 16.00 -7.48
C TYR A 191 15.37 15.60 -8.41
N LEU A 192 14.17 15.33 -7.87
CA LEU A 192 12.99 14.94 -8.67
C LEU A 192 12.62 16.00 -9.71
N THR A 193 12.83 17.28 -9.42
CA THR A 193 12.60 18.37 -10.38
C THR A 193 13.55 18.29 -11.58
N THR A 194 14.80 17.85 -11.40
CA THR A 194 15.77 17.76 -12.50
C THR A 194 15.43 16.67 -13.53
N ILE A 195 14.79 15.60 -13.07
CA ILE A 195 14.44 14.41 -13.86
C ILE A 195 13.01 14.44 -14.42
N GLN A 196 12.21 15.45 -14.07
CA GLN A 196 10.88 15.64 -14.63
C GLN A 196 10.98 16.09 -16.10
N ASP A 197 10.19 15.47 -16.96
CA ASP A 197 10.05 15.79 -18.38
C ASP A 197 8.97 16.85 -18.63
N VAL A 198 8.92 17.41 -19.84
CA VAL A 198 8.02 18.52 -20.21
C VAL A 198 6.54 18.19 -20.13
N ASP A 199 6.18 16.91 -20.15
CA ASP A 199 4.82 16.41 -20.00
C ASP A 199 4.47 16.03 -18.54
N GLY A 200 5.40 16.24 -17.61
CA GLY A 200 5.26 15.96 -16.18
C GLY A 200 5.65 14.53 -15.76
N GLY A 201 5.92 13.63 -16.72
CA GLY A 201 6.43 12.30 -16.40
C GLY A 201 7.92 12.32 -16.03
N ILE A 202 8.44 11.19 -15.56
CA ILE A 202 9.89 11.03 -15.32
C ILE A 202 10.61 10.74 -16.63
N LYS A 203 11.75 11.38 -16.86
CA LYS A 203 12.62 11.13 -18.02
C LYS A 203 13.18 9.70 -17.96
N ASN A 204 12.82 8.88 -18.94
CA ASN A 204 13.46 7.59 -19.19
C ASN A 204 13.23 7.20 -20.66
N GLU A 205 14.27 6.72 -21.33
CA GLU A 205 14.19 6.29 -22.74
C GLU A 205 13.36 5.02 -22.90
N ASN A 206 13.36 4.15 -21.89
CA ASN A 206 12.52 2.97 -21.86
C ASN A 206 11.12 3.34 -21.34
N LEU A 207 10.09 3.14 -22.17
CA LEU A 207 8.71 3.51 -21.84
C LEU A 207 8.17 2.79 -20.61
N GLU A 208 8.52 1.52 -20.39
CA GLU A 208 8.06 0.77 -19.23
C GLU A 208 8.67 1.33 -17.94
N ASN A 209 9.98 1.55 -17.92
CA ASN A 209 10.66 2.19 -16.79
C ASN A 209 10.13 3.60 -16.54
N ARG A 210 9.83 4.36 -17.60
CA ARG A 210 9.20 5.67 -17.49
C ARG A 210 7.85 5.59 -16.76
N ILE A 211 7.00 4.64 -17.12
CA ILE A 211 5.70 4.43 -16.48
C ILE A 211 5.87 4.09 -15.00
N TRP A 212 6.73 3.11 -14.67
CA TRP A 212 6.99 2.69 -13.29
C TRP A 212 7.56 3.81 -12.44
N GLN A 213 8.62 4.48 -12.91
CA GLN A 213 9.26 5.58 -12.18
C GLN A 213 8.30 6.75 -11.97
N THR A 214 7.47 7.06 -12.96
CA THR A 214 6.42 8.09 -12.82
C THR A 214 5.40 7.69 -11.77
N ALA A 215 4.95 6.43 -11.75
CA ALA A 215 4.00 5.93 -10.75
C ALA A 215 4.59 5.97 -9.33
N TYR A 216 5.85 5.56 -9.14
CA TYR A 216 6.52 5.63 -7.84
C TYR A 216 6.68 7.07 -7.35
N VAL A 217 7.09 7.99 -8.24
CA VAL A 217 7.25 9.40 -7.87
C VAL A 217 5.91 10.06 -7.54
N ILE A 218 4.84 9.78 -8.29
CA ILE A 218 3.52 10.32 -7.96
C ILE A 218 3.06 9.81 -6.59
N SER A 219 3.31 8.53 -6.29
CA SER A 219 2.98 7.96 -4.97
C SER A 219 3.76 8.65 -3.86
N ALA A 220 5.07 8.85 -4.06
CA ALA A 220 5.93 9.58 -3.13
C ALA A 220 5.49 11.03 -2.89
N LEU A 221 5.15 11.76 -3.96
CA LEU A 221 4.74 13.16 -3.91
C LEU A 221 3.30 13.37 -3.39
N SER A 222 2.51 12.30 -3.26
CA SER A 222 1.18 12.38 -2.65
C SER A 222 1.24 12.69 -1.14
N GLY A 223 2.40 12.49 -0.51
CA GLY A 223 2.56 12.59 0.95
C GLY A 223 1.85 11.48 1.73
N LYS A 224 1.28 10.49 1.04
CA LYS A 224 0.55 9.37 1.64
C LYS A 224 1.37 8.08 1.62
N THR A 225 1.19 7.24 2.63
CA THR A 225 1.70 5.86 2.63
C THR A 225 0.78 4.95 1.81
N TRP A 226 1.25 3.77 1.42
CA TRP A 226 0.39 2.77 0.78
C TRP A 226 -0.85 2.44 1.60
N ASN A 227 -0.72 2.32 2.94
CA ASN A 227 -1.85 2.05 3.82
C ASN A 227 -2.90 3.17 3.82
N GLN A 228 -2.50 4.42 3.57
CA GLN A 228 -3.40 5.57 3.42
C GLN A 228 -4.01 5.69 2.02
N ILE A 229 -3.33 5.16 0.99
CA ILE A 229 -3.84 5.12 -0.40
C ILE A 229 -4.90 4.02 -0.54
N MET A 230 -4.69 2.88 0.10
CA MET A 230 -5.59 1.73 0.07
C MET A 230 -6.79 1.92 1.01
N GLN A 231 -7.96 1.40 0.62
CA GLN A 231 -9.10 1.28 1.53
C GLN A 231 -8.88 0.12 2.52
N ASN A 232 -9.49 0.23 3.71
CA ASN A 232 -9.48 -0.83 4.72
C ASN A 232 -10.66 -1.78 4.50
N PHE A 233 -10.41 -3.08 4.71
CA PHE A 233 -11.41 -4.14 4.66
C PHE A 233 -11.38 -4.91 5.97
N GLU A 234 -12.55 -5.26 6.50
CA GLU A 234 -12.64 -6.08 7.69
C GLU A 234 -12.09 -7.48 7.40
N LYS A 235 -11.30 -8.00 8.35
CA LYS A 235 -10.79 -9.35 8.28
C LYS A 235 -11.94 -10.35 8.26
N VAL A 236 -12.01 -11.15 7.20
CA VAL A 236 -12.98 -12.24 7.11
C VAL A 236 -12.45 -13.41 7.92
N GLU A 237 -13.06 -13.67 9.08
CA GLU A 237 -12.84 -14.93 9.79
C GLU A 237 -13.27 -16.07 8.87
N SER A 238 -12.37 -17.01 8.61
CA SER A 238 -12.78 -18.24 7.93
C SER A 238 -13.84 -18.88 8.81
N LEU A 239 -15.08 -18.96 8.31
CA LEU A 239 -16.09 -19.81 8.92
C LEU A 239 -15.50 -21.22 8.86
N THR A 240 -14.92 -21.66 9.97
CA THR A 240 -14.58 -23.06 10.16
C THR A 240 -15.87 -23.82 9.89
N VAL A 241 -15.93 -24.51 8.76
CA VAL A 241 -16.93 -25.55 8.56
C VAL A 241 -16.58 -26.59 9.62
N THR A 242 -17.15 -26.45 10.82
CA THR A 242 -17.23 -27.54 11.76
C THR A 242 -17.93 -28.65 11.00
N GLU A 243 -17.19 -29.69 10.60
CA GLU A 243 -17.80 -30.94 10.15
C GLU A 243 -18.82 -31.33 11.21
N GLN A 244 -20.10 -31.22 10.88
CA GLN A 244 -21.12 -31.82 11.71
C GLN A 244 -20.83 -33.32 11.73
N PRO A 245 -20.75 -33.96 12.92
CA PRO A 245 -20.60 -35.41 12.96
C PRO A 245 -21.76 -36.03 12.19
N LYS A 246 -21.44 -36.92 11.24
CA LYS A 246 -22.39 -37.70 10.43
C LYS A 246 -23.58 -38.15 11.29
N GLN A 247 -24.72 -37.48 11.15
CA GLN A 247 -25.97 -37.97 11.72
C GLN A 247 -26.34 -39.25 10.97
N ILE A 248 -26.35 -40.35 11.71
CA ILE A 248 -26.94 -41.61 11.28
C ILE A 248 -28.41 -41.33 10.93
N ALA A 249 -28.77 -41.56 9.68
CA ALA A 249 -30.10 -41.30 9.16
C ALA A 249 -31.16 -42.13 9.91
N ILE A 250 -31.96 -41.47 10.73
CA ILE A 250 -33.26 -41.98 11.19
C ILE A 250 -34.34 -41.25 10.40
N LYS A 251 -35.17 -42.02 9.69
CA LYS A 251 -36.23 -41.54 8.79
C LYS A 251 -37.18 -40.52 9.47
N PRO A 252 -37.56 -39.42 8.80
CA PRO A 252 -38.36 -38.36 9.42
C PRO A 252 -39.85 -38.71 9.48
N LYS A 253 -40.47 -38.39 10.62
CA LYS A 253 -41.94 -38.30 10.79
C LYS A 253 -42.35 -36.85 10.49
N ILE A 254 -43.21 -36.68 9.51
CA ILE A 254 -43.67 -35.40 8.95
C ILE A 254 -44.48 -34.62 9.99
N ILE A 255 -44.04 -33.41 10.34
CA ILE A 255 -44.87 -32.36 10.94
C ILE A 255 -44.52 -31.05 10.22
N LYS A 256 -45.51 -30.46 9.54
CA LYS A 256 -45.38 -29.19 8.80
C LYS A 256 -45.45 -27.99 9.76
N PRO A 257 -44.58 -26.98 9.62
CA PRO A 257 -44.87 -25.62 10.04
C PRO A 257 -45.15 -24.68 8.85
N LYS A 258 -46.03 -23.71 9.12
CA LYS A 258 -46.56 -22.65 8.25
C LYS A 258 -45.47 -21.59 7.92
N PRO A 259 -45.53 -20.89 6.76
CA PRO A 259 -44.50 -19.96 6.34
C PRO A 259 -44.60 -18.62 7.09
N LYS A 260 -43.45 -18.05 7.46
CA LYS A 260 -43.29 -16.62 7.79
C LYS A 260 -42.35 -16.00 6.76
N ASN A 261 -42.78 -14.84 6.27
CA ASN A 261 -42.22 -14.09 5.15
C ASN A 261 -40.75 -13.70 5.36
N LEU A 262 -39.94 -13.94 4.34
CA LEU A 262 -38.65 -13.30 4.11
C LEU A 262 -38.89 -11.87 3.60
N VAL A 263 -38.36 -10.89 4.32
CA VAL A 263 -38.24 -9.51 3.84
C VAL A 263 -36.91 -9.41 3.10
N ASN A 264 -36.99 -9.13 1.79
CA ASN A 264 -35.86 -8.70 0.97
C ASN A 264 -35.31 -7.37 1.51
N GLN A 265 -33.98 -7.28 1.68
CA GLN A 265 -33.30 -6.00 1.74
C GLN A 265 -32.43 -5.84 0.49
N ASN A 266 -32.93 -5.03 -0.44
CA ASN A 266 -32.14 -4.28 -1.41
C ASN A 266 -31.86 -2.90 -0.79
N THR A 267 -30.63 -2.40 -0.93
CA THR A 267 -30.23 -0.97 -1.07
C THR A 267 -28.69 -0.96 -1.10
N ALA A 268 -27.94 -0.48 -2.09
CA ALA A 268 -27.98 0.76 -2.89
C ALA A 268 -27.97 2.05 -2.05
N THR A 269 -26.86 2.79 -2.17
CA THR A 269 -26.64 4.24 -1.94
C THR A 269 -25.92 4.66 -0.65
N ALA A 270 -24.75 5.29 -0.79
CA ALA A 270 -24.50 6.65 -0.28
C ALA A 270 -23.16 7.21 -0.82
N ILE A 271 -23.29 8.04 -1.86
CA ILE A 271 -22.36 9.12 -2.20
C ILE A 271 -22.86 10.36 -1.44
N ASN A 272 -21.92 11.21 -0.99
CA ASN A 272 -22.05 12.53 -0.35
C ASN A 272 -22.01 12.59 1.18
N SER A 273 -20.88 13.06 1.70
CA SER A 273 -20.86 14.12 2.73
C SER A 273 -19.58 14.95 2.63
N LEU A 274 -19.69 16.15 2.07
CA LEU A 274 -18.73 17.25 2.25
C LEU A 274 -19.41 18.34 3.08
N ALA A 275 -18.72 18.82 4.11
CA ALA A 275 -19.00 20.07 4.82
C ALA A 275 -17.67 20.65 5.34
N PRO A 276 -17.56 21.99 5.54
CA PRO A 276 -16.41 22.76 5.08
C PRO A 276 -15.27 22.99 6.10
N GLU A 277 -14.14 23.39 5.52
CA GLU A 277 -12.83 23.81 6.04
C GLU A 277 -12.78 24.74 7.26
N SER A 278 -11.64 24.67 7.96
CA SER A 278 -11.02 25.82 8.61
C SER A 278 -9.58 26.00 8.09
N GLU A 279 -9.31 27.11 7.39
CA GLU A 279 -7.98 27.51 6.91
C GLU A 279 -7.02 27.85 8.06
N PRO A 280 -5.73 27.44 7.99
CA PRO A 280 -4.65 28.11 8.70
C PRO A 280 -3.86 29.06 7.77
N LYS A 281 -3.23 30.03 8.42
CA LYS A 281 -2.67 31.27 7.87
C LYS A 281 -1.46 31.06 6.96
N THR A 282 -1.37 31.97 6.00
CA THR A 282 -0.33 32.11 4.97
C THR A 282 1.08 32.36 5.52
N GLU A 283 2.02 31.50 5.15
CA GLU A 283 3.43 31.84 4.88
C GLU A 283 3.74 31.49 3.42
N GLU A 284 4.66 32.25 2.80
CA GLU A 284 4.89 32.25 1.34
C GLU A 284 5.40 30.91 0.81
N SER A 285 4.49 29.99 0.48
CA SER A 285 4.82 28.76 -0.21
C SER A 285 5.08 29.02 -1.72
N GLY A 286 6.17 28.43 -2.23
CA GLY A 286 6.55 28.49 -3.63
C GLY A 286 5.48 27.90 -4.56
N TRP A 287 5.50 28.31 -5.82
CA TRP A 287 4.45 27.97 -6.80
C TRP A 287 4.19 26.46 -6.94
N PHE A 288 5.21 25.63 -6.73
CA PHE A 288 5.12 24.17 -6.78
C PHE A 288 4.38 23.57 -5.57
N SER A 289 4.65 24.05 -4.34
CA SER A 289 3.89 23.66 -3.14
C SER A 289 2.41 24.05 -3.27
N LYS A 290 2.13 25.23 -3.84
CA LYS A 290 0.75 25.66 -4.17
C LYS A 290 0.08 24.79 -5.24
N LEU A 291 0.86 24.25 -6.19
CA LEU A 291 0.37 23.35 -7.23
C LEU A 291 0.02 21.97 -6.66
N ILE A 292 0.89 21.38 -5.84
CA ILE A 292 0.65 20.10 -5.17
C ILE A 292 -0.54 20.24 -4.21
N TYR A 293 -0.59 21.29 -3.40
CA TYR A 293 -1.73 21.57 -2.52
C TYR A 293 -3.04 21.63 -3.31
N LYS A 294 -3.10 22.34 -4.45
CA LYS A 294 -4.30 22.40 -5.29
C LYS A 294 -4.70 21.08 -5.95
N ILE A 295 -3.75 20.18 -6.22
CA ILE A 295 -4.04 18.88 -6.85
C ILE A 295 -4.66 17.92 -5.83
N PHE A 296 -4.22 17.98 -4.56
CA PHE A 296 -4.59 16.99 -3.55
C PHE A 296 -5.56 17.49 -2.46
N SER A 297 -5.87 18.79 -2.39
CA SER A 297 -6.87 19.37 -1.45
C SER A 297 -8.33 19.19 -1.89
N ILE A 298 -8.60 18.59 -3.05
CA ILE A 298 -9.95 18.38 -3.59
C ILE A 298 -10.54 17.00 -3.19
N PHE A 299 -9.85 16.24 -2.33
CA PHE A 299 -10.33 14.97 -1.78
C PHE A 299 -10.45 15.00 -0.26
#